data_AF-A0A7R9QVW0-F1
#
_entry.id   AF-A0A7R9QVW0-F1
#
_cell.length_a   1.000
_cell.length_b   1.000
_cell.length_c   1.000
_cell.angle_alpha   90.00
_cell.angle_beta   90.00
_cell.angle_gamma   90.00
#
_symmetry.space_group_name_H-M   'P 1'
#
loop_
_entity.id
_entity.type
_entity.pdbx_description
1 polymer ?
#
loop_
_entity_poly.entity_id
_entity_poly.type
_entity_poly.pdbx_seq_one_letter_code
_entity_poly.pdbx_strand_id
1 'polypeptide(L)'
;IQENIQEFFGDTNNVTIIGHGYGAACAHLLMLSPMARGLFTRVVLMSGSALSPWAIARNAETYSIQLAKELNCPTYDNILMVECVRHKPVEDILGVDLQAPQYLTVFGPIIDGILVPSEPKQILESGLSDFNYYFHHNVTPPAAPPPVYNSQSVHYINNYDLLFGVTRVEAPYVFSAHEERHGLDPPKRDRILRTLVRNLFDFQQQSIFLTLMNEYTDWNRPVEHPINLLDSTVDILGDALRVSSLIESGDLHSKWISSQTTSTPLRSPDHPLIQSSQPYVSAPGGAGSEGMGGAGGPGTTRDARIYFYVFAYQV
;
A
#
# COMPACT_ATOMS: atom_id res chain seq x y z
N ILE A 1 -17.55 11.94 8.78
CA ILE A 1 -16.57 13.06 8.95
C ILE A 1 -17.03 14.26 8.14
N GLN A 2 -17.09 14.19 6.82
CA GLN A 2 -17.47 15.32 5.96
C GLN A 2 -18.77 16.03 6.37
N GLU A 3 -19.81 15.27 6.74
CA GLU A 3 -21.10 15.86 7.11
C GLU A 3 -21.17 16.45 8.52
N ASN A 4 -20.28 16.06 9.43
CA ASN A 4 -20.49 16.28 10.87
C ASN A 4 -19.31 16.91 11.61
N ILE A 5 -18.09 16.86 11.06
CA ILE A 5 -16.89 17.24 11.83
C ILE A 5 -16.86 18.74 12.18
N GLN A 6 -17.60 19.58 11.45
CA GLN A 6 -17.74 21.00 11.76
C GLN A 6 -18.44 21.24 13.11
N GLU A 7 -19.37 20.37 13.52
CA GLU A 7 -20.01 20.41 14.85
C GLU A 7 -19.01 20.13 15.98
N PHE A 8 -17.88 19.51 15.65
CA PHE A 8 -16.77 19.24 16.55
C PHE A 8 -15.59 20.20 16.31
N PHE A 9 -15.84 21.34 15.66
CA PHE A 9 -14.84 22.38 15.34
C PHE A 9 -13.70 21.90 14.42
N GLY A 10 -13.87 20.79 13.70
CA GLY A 10 -12.93 20.34 12.68
C GLY A 10 -13.25 20.90 11.30
N ASP A 11 -12.23 20.93 10.43
CA ASP A 11 -12.34 21.43 9.07
C ASP A 11 -12.48 20.28 8.07
N THR A 12 -13.60 20.26 7.34
CA THR A 12 -13.94 19.28 6.30
C THR A 12 -12.98 19.33 5.10
N ASN A 13 -12.37 20.49 4.84
CA ASN A 13 -11.40 20.66 3.77
C ASN A 13 -9.98 20.25 4.18
N ASN A 14 -9.77 19.90 5.46
CA ASN A 14 -8.46 19.63 6.03
C ASN A 14 -8.40 18.24 6.70
N VAL A 15 -8.92 17.23 6.01
CA VAL A 15 -8.90 15.84 6.49
C VAL A 15 -7.67 15.10 5.98
N THR A 16 -6.95 14.44 6.90
CA THR A 16 -5.79 13.58 6.60
C THR A 16 -6.10 12.15 7.05
N ILE A 17 -5.93 11.17 6.17
CA ILE A 17 -6.06 9.75 6.52
C ILE A 17 -4.67 9.21 6.84
N ILE A 18 -4.54 8.49 7.94
CA ILE A 18 -3.29 7.87 8.38
C ILE A 18 -3.53 6.39 8.56
N GLY A 19 -2.62 5.56 8.07
CA GLY A 19 -2.68 4.13 8.22
C GLY A 19 -1.32 3.52 8.46
N HIS A 20 -1.29 2.44 9.25
CA HIS A 20 -0.13 1.57 9.43
C HIS A 20 -0.41 0.17 8.90
N GLY A 21 0.55 -0.40 8.16
CA GLY A 21 0.45 -1.73 7.58
C GLY A 21 -0.77 -1.93 6.68
N TYR A 22 -1.67 -2.84 7.07
CA TYR A 22 -2.95 -3.03 6.37
C TYR A 22 -3.80 -1.76 6.32
N GLY A 23 -3.77 -0.95 7.39
CA GLY A 23 -4.43 0.35 7.40
C GLY A 23 -3.82 1.33 6.40
N ALA A 24 -2.50 1.27 6.18
CA ALA A 24 -1.83 2.07 5.16
C ALA A 24 -2.25 1.64 3.75
N ALA A 25 -2.32 0.32 3.50
CA ALA A 25 -2.84 -0.19 2.23
C ALA A 25 -4.28 0.27 1.98
N CYS A 26 -5.16 0.20 2.97
CA CYS A 26 -6.53 0.71 2.85
C CYS A 26 -6.58 2.22 2.60
N ALA A 27 -5.79 3.02 3.32
CA ALA A 27 -5.70 4.46 3.10
C ALA A 27 -5.20 4.79 1.69
N HIS A 28 -4.23 4.02 1.18
CA HIS A 28 -3.72 4.17 -0.17
C HIS A 28 -4.78 3.75 -1.21
N LEU A 29 -5.52 2.66 -1.00
CA LEU A 29 -6.62 2.26 -1.88
C LEU A 29 -7.74 3.31 -1.93
N LEU A 30 -8.07 3.93 -0.79
CA LEU A 30 -9.02 5.05 -0.77
C LEU A 30 -8.50 6.24 -1.57
N MET A 31 -7.20 6.54 -1.51
CA MET A 31 -6.58 7.59 -2.34
C MET A 31 -6.75 7.33 -3.83
N LEU A 32 -6.64 6.06 -4.23
CA LEU A 32 -6.79 5.61 -5.62
C LEU A 32 -8.26 5.44 -6.05
N SER A 33 -9.19 5.48 -5.10
CA SER A 33 -10.61 5.24 -5.38
C SER A 33 -11.33 6.50 -5.85
N PRO A 34 -12.07 6.44 -6.97
CA PRO A 34 -12.95 7.54 -7.37
C PRO A 34 -14.08 7.79 -6.36
N MET A 35 -14.47 6.77 -5.58
CA MET A 35 -15.55 6.87 -4.59
C MET A 35 -15.17 7.68 -3.35
N ALA A 36 -13.89 7.74 -3.01
CA ALA A 36 -13.41 8.45 -1.82
C ALA A 36 -13.01 9.91 -2.09
N ARG A 37 -13.30 10.39 -3.30
CA ARG A 37 -12.83 11.67 -3.78
C ARG A 37 -13.49 12.84 -3.08
N GLY A 38 -12.65 13.82 -2.71
CA GLY A 38 -13.10 14.99 -1.97
C GLY A 38 -13.42 14.71 -0.50
N LEU A 39 -13.26 13.46 -0.03
CA LEU A 39 -13.49 13.12 1.38
C LEU A 39 -12.28 13.43 2.27
N PHE A 40 -11.09 13.58 1.68
CA PHE A 40 -9.85 13.95 2.35
C PHE A 40 -8.88 14.62 1.37
N THR A 41 -7.81 15.21 1.90
CA THR A 41 -6.82 15.95 1.10
C THR A 41 -5.40 15.45 1.26
N ARG A 42 -5.12 14.64 2.30
CA ARG A 42 -3.78 14.11 2.56
C ARG A 42 -3.81 12.68 3.06
N VAL A 43 -2.74 11.96 2.78
CA VAL A 43 -2.58 10.56 3.17
C VAL A 43 -1.21 10.35 3.80
N VAL A 44 -1.17 9.60 4.90
CA VAL A 44 0.04 9.15 5.57
C VAL A 44 0.09 7.62 5.54
N LEU A 45 1.08 7.07 4.84
CA LEU A 45 1.29 5.63 4.67
C LEU A 45 2.48 5.17 5.51
N MET A 46 2.22 4.38 6.54
CA MET A 46 3.27 3.83 7.40
C MET A 46 3.40 2.34 7.14
N SER A 47 4.58 1.90 6.68
CA SER A 47 4.92 0.48 6.56
C SER A 47 3.91 -0.32 5.71
N GLY A 48 3.39 0.27 4.63
CA GLY A 48 2.43 -0.42 3.76
C GLY A 48 1.82 0.46 2.68
N SER A 49 1.43 -0.15 1.57
CA SER A 49 0.83 0.54 0.42
C SER A 49 -0.17 -0.36 -0.31
N ALA A 50 -0.95 0.19 -1.23
CA ALA A 50 -1.79 -0.59 -2.14
C ALA A 50 -1.00 -1.52 -3.08
N LEU A 51 0.31 -1.30 -3.24
CA LEU A 51 1.22 -2.16 -4.01
C LEU A 51 1.82 -3.30 -3.19
N SER A 52 1.64 -3.29 -1.88
CA SER A 52 2.17 -4.36 -1.04
C SER A 52 1.52 -5.70 -1.43
N PRO A 53 2.27 -6.83 -1.44
CA PRO A 53 1.73 -8.09 -1.96
C PRO A 53 0.48 -8.61 -1.24
N TRP A 54 0.35 -8.27 0.04
CA TRP A 54 -0.77 -8.63 0.92
C TRP A 54 -1.94 -7.62 0.87
N ALA A 55 -1.86 -6.55 0.09
CA ALA A 55 -2.88 -5.48 0.06
C ALA A 55 -4.18 -5.91 -0.64
N ILE A 56 -4.09 -6.73 -1.70
CA ILE A 56 -5.23 -7.22 -2.48
C ILE A 56 -5.38 -8.73 -2.32
N ALA A 57 -6.60 -9.18 -2.01
CA ALA A 57 -6.97 -10.58 -1.88
C ALA A 57 -7.30 -11.19 -3.27
N ARG A 58 -6.27 -11.60 -4.00
CA ARG A 58 -6.38 -12.06 -5.40
C ARG A 58 -7.21 -13.34 -5.59
N ASN A 59 -7.27 -14.20 -4.56
CA ASN A 59 -7.93 -15.50 -4.62
C ASN A 59 -9.22 -15.57 -3.77
N ALA A 60 -9.82 -14.42 -3.45
CA ALA A 60 -10.95 -14.32 -2.52
C ALA A 60 -12.14 -15.23 -2.90
N GLU A 61 -12.43 -15.42 -4.20
CA GLU A 61 -13.48 -16.33 -4.67
C GLU A 61 -13.21 -17.79 -4.27
N THR A 62 -12.01 -18.29 -4.57
CA THR A 62 -11.58 -19.66 -4.23
C THR A 62 -11.70 -19.91 -2.73
N TYR A 63 -11.27 -18.96 -1.92
CA TYR A 63 -11.34 -19.07 -0.46
C TYR A 63 -12.76 -18.90 0.08
N SER A 64 -13.60 -18.10 -0.57
CA SER A 64 -15.04 -18.01 -0.22
C SER A 64 -15.74 -19.34 -0.45
N ILE A 65 -15.42 -20.03 -1.55
CA ILE A 65 -15.95 -21.38 -1.83
C ILE A 65 -15.42 -22.39 -0.81
N GLN A 66 -14.14 -22.33 -0.42
CA GLN A 66 -13.58 -23.20 0.62
C GLN A 66 -14.27 -22.96 1.97
N LEU A 67 -14.42 -21.71 2.38
CA LEU A 67 -15.16 -21.34 3.59
C LEU A 67 -16.58 -21.90 3.58
N ALA A 68 -17.30 -21.74 2.46
CA ALA A 68 -18.65 -22.27 2.32
C ALA A 68 -18.68 -23.81 2.44
N LYS A 69 -17.70 -24.53 1.89
CA LYS A 69 -17.60 -25.99 2.02
C LYS A 69 -17.42 -26.43 3.46
N GLU A 70 -16.50 -25.80 4.19
CA GLU A 70 -16.24 -26.10 5.61
C GLU A 70 -17.48 -25.83 6.48
N LEU A 71 -18.26 -24.81 6.13
CA LEU A 71 -19.52 -24.47 6.79
C LEU A 71 -20.71 -25.32 6.33
N ASN A 72 -20.52 -26.30 5.44
CA ASN A 72 -21.60 -27.11 4.84
C ASN A 72 -22.67 -26.26 4.13
N CYS A 73 -22.24 -25.22 3.41
CA CYS A 73 -23.08 -24.37 2.57
C CYS A 73 -23.00 -24.78 1.09
N PRO A 74 -24.07 -24.55 0.30
CA PRO A 74 -24.07 -24.86 -1.12
C PRO A 74 -23.04 -23.99 -1.87
N THR A 75 -22.32 -24.56 -2.84
CA THR A 75 -21.27 -23.85 -3.60
C THR A 75 -21.53 -23.80 -5.12
N TYR A 76 -22.68 -24.27 -5.57
CA TYR A 76 -23.05 -24.29 -6.99
C TYR A 76 -23.78 -23.01 -7.43
N ASP A 77 -24.26 -22.21 -6.49
CA ASP A 77 -24.99 -20.96 -6.72
C ASP A 77 -24.54 -19.92 -5.68
N ASN A 78 -24.06 -18.77 -6.15
CA ASN A 78 -23.50 -17.73 -5.29
C ASN A 78 -24.54 -17.09 -4.36
N ILE A 79 -25.79 -16.97 -4.80
CA ILE A 79 -26.87 -16.36 -4.01
C ILE A 79 -27.22 -17.30 -2.84
N LEU A 80 -27.41 -18.59 -3.14
CA LEU A 80 -27.68 -19.60 -2.11
C LEU A 80 -26.50 -19.78 -1.16
N MET A 81 -25.26 -19.71 -1.68
CA MET A 81 -24.04 -19.79 -0.89
C MET A 81 -23.99 -18.66 0.16
N VAL A 82 -24.13 -17.41 -0.29
CA VAL A 82 -24.08 -16.23 0.59
C VAL A 82 -25.22 -16.26 1.60
N GLU A 83 -26.42 -16.65 1.18
CA GLU A 83 -27.58 -16.73 2.07
C GLU A 83 -27.40 -17.78 3.16
N CYS A 84 -26.81 -18.93 2.82
CA CYS A 84 -26.45 -19.94 3.81
C CYS A 84 -25.40 -19.43 4.80
N VAL A 85 -24.33 -18.80 4.31
CA VAL A 85 -23.24 -18.29 5.17
C VAL A 85 -23.77 -17.22 6.14
N ARG A 86 -24.70 -16.36 5.71
CA ARG A 86 -25.34 -15.36 6.60
C ARG A 86 -26.10 -15.96 7.78
N HIS A 87 -26.58 -17.20 7.66
CA HIS A 87 -27.29 -17.89 8.73
C HIS A 87 -26.36 -18.69 9.66
N LYS A 88 -25.04 -18.73 9.37
CA LYS A 88 -24.07 -19.38 10.25
C LYS A 88 -23.71 -18.46 11.42
N PRO A 89 -23.51 -19.00 12.63
CA PRO A 89 -23.02 -18.21 13.74
C PRO A 89 -21.60 -17.70 13.41
N VAL A 90 -21.27 -16.51 13.90
CA VAL A 90 -19.98 -15.86 13.58
C VAL A 90 -18.80 -16.69 14.10
N GLU A 91 -18.99 -17.41 15.20
CA GLU A 91 -18.00 -18.30 15.79
C GLU A 91 -17.64 -19.46 14.86
N ASP A 92 -18.61 -20.03 14.14
CA ASP A 92 -18.35 -21.07 13.15
C ASP A 92 -17.56 -20.49 11.96
N ILE A 93 -17.93 -19.29 11.50
CA ILE A 93 -17.25 -18.61 10.39
C ILE A 93 -15.78 -18.31 10.75
N LEU A 94 -15.54 -17.77 11.95
CA LEU A 94 -14.20 -17.45 12.43
C LEU A 94 -13.39 -18.68 12.85
N GLY A 95 -14.07 -19.79 13.17
CA GLY A 95 -13.44 -21.06 13.54
C GLY A 95 -12.91 -21.86 12.36
N VAL A 96 -13.24 -21.50 11.12
CA VAL A 96 -12.73 -22.18 9.92
C VAL A 96 -11.25 -21.82 9.71
N ASP A 97 -10.40 -22.84 9.74
CA ASP A 97 -8.98 -22.71 9.41
C ASP A 97 -8.78 -22.76 7.88
N LEU A 98 -8.75 -21.59 7.26
CA LEU A 98 -8.36 -21.46 5.86
C LEU A 98 -6.84 -21.38 5.76
N GLN A 99 -6.24 -22.32 5.03
CA GLN A 99 -4.81 -22.35 4.75
C GLN A 99 -4.41 -21.16 3.86
N ALA A 100 -4.11 -20.04 4.50
CA ALA A 100 -3.65 -18.82 3.84
C ALA A 100 -2.22 -18.99 3.33
N PRO A 101 -1.91 -18.56 2.09
CA PRO A 101 -0.54 -18.53 1.63
C PRO A 101 0.22 -17.55 2.51
N GLN A 102 1.35 -17.98 3.07
CA GLN A 102 2.18 -17.13 3.91
C GLN A 102 2.52 -15.82 3.16
N TYR A 103 2.45 -14.70 3.88
CA TYR A 103 2.69 -13.33 3.40
C TYR A 103 1.62 -12.74 2.47
N LEU A 104 0.54 -13.46 2.19
CA LEU A 104 -0.59 -12.98 1.40
C LEU A 104 -1.88 -12.93 2.23
N THR A 105 -2.89 -12.28 1.67
CA THR A 105 -4.20 -12.10 2.31
C THR A 105 -5.25 -12.95 1.60
N VAL A 106 -6.02 -13.70 2.40
CA VAL A 106 -7.15 -14.52 1.92
C VAL A 106 -8.42 -13.69 1.77
N PHE A 107 -8.76 -12.93 2.81
CA PHE A 107 -9.88 -11.99 2.82
C PHE A 107 -9.38 -10.59 3.09
N GLY A 108 -9.66 -9.68 2.15
CA GLY A 108 -9.21 -8.30 2.17
C GLY A 108 -9.80 -7.55 1.00
N PRO A 109 -9.28 -6.35 0.69
CA PRO A 109 -9.69 -5.60 -0.49
C PRO A 109 -9.54 -6.44 -1.77
N ILE A 110 -10.51 -6.33 -2.67
CA ILE A 110 -10.49 -6.96 -4.01
C ILE A 110 -10.64 -5.87 -5.07
N ILE A 111 -10.30 -6.21 -6.32
CA ILE A 111 -10.57 -5.35 -7.48
C ILE A 111 -12.04 -5.57 -7.86
N ASP A 112 -12.92 -4.75 -7.31
CA ASP A 112 -14.37 -4.84 -7.47
C ASP A 112 -14.91 -4.01 -8.65
N GLY A 113 -14.06 -3.17 -9.27
CA GLY A 113 -14.47 -2.25 -10.33
C GLY A 113 -15.23 -1.01 -9.80
N ILE A 114 -15.40 -0.87 -8.48
CA ILE A 114 -16.18 0.19 -7.84
C ILE A 114 -15.31 0.98 -6.87
N LEU A 115 -14.93 0.37 -5.74
CA LEU A 115 -14.04 0.98 -4.78
C LEU A 115 -12.60 0.91 -5.28
N VAL A 116 -12.18 -0.26 -5.77
CA VAL A 116 -10.88 -0.50 -6.39
C VAL A 116 -11.14 -0.79 -7.87
N PRO A 117 -11.08 0.22 -8.74
CA PRO A 117 -11.53 0.08 -10.13
C PRO A 117 -10.65 -0.84 -10.95
N SER A 118 -9.35 -0.93 -10.63
CA SER A 118 -8.37 -1.71 -11.37
C SER A 118 -7.15 -2.06 -10.50
N GLU A 119 -6.15 -2.72 -11.09
CA GLU A 119 -4.88 -2.98 -10.42
C GLU A 119 -4.24 -1.66 -9.95
N PRO A 120 -3.90 -1.51 -8.65
CA PRO A 120 -3.38 -0.26 -8.11
C PRO A 120 -2.14 0.28 -8.85
N LYS A 121 -1.28 -0.62 -9.34
CA LYS A 121 -0.12 -0.25 -10.16
C LYS A 121 -0.53 0.43 -11.46
N GLN A 122 -1.57 -0.06 -12.14
CA GLN A 122 -2.07 0.55 -13.37
C GLN A 122 -2.69 1.92 -13.11
N ILE A 123 -3.40 2.10 -11.98
CA ILE A 123 -3.95 3.41 -11.58
C ILE A 123 -2.81 4.40 -11.37
N LEU A 124 -1.79 4.00 -10.61
CA LEU A 124 -0.61 4.81 -10.32
C LEU A 124 0.24 5.11 -11.56
N GLU A 125 0.33 4.19 -12.53
CA GLU A 125 1.10 4.38 -13.77
C GLU A 125 0.35 5.19 -14.84
N SER A 126 -0.97 5.13 -14.86
CA SER A 126 -1.81 5.89 -15.81
C SER A 126 -2.23 7.27 -15.28
N GLY A 127 -2.19 7.45 -13.95
CA GLY A 127 -2.68 8.66 -13.31
C GLY A 127 -4.21 8.79 -13.36
N LEU A 128 -4.92 7.75 -13.83
CA LEU A 128 -6.36 7.75 -14.07
C LEU A 128 -7.02 6.64 -13.26
N SER A 129 -8.00 7.02 -12.44
CA SER A 129 -8.86 6.10 -11.69
C SER A 129 -10.31 6.12 -12.21
N ASP A 130 -10.54 6.68 -13.41
CA ASP A 130 -11.89 6.93 -13.92
C ASP A 130 -12.62 5.63 -14.30
N PHE A 131 -13.85 5.52 -13.81
CA PHE A 131 -14.80 4.44 -14.12
C PHE A 131 -14.92 4.15 -15.63
N ASN A 132 -14.83 5.17 -16.48
CA ASN A 132 -14.95 5.03 -17.93
C ASN A 132 -13.82 4.19 -18.56
N TYR A 133 -12.61 4.18 -17.98
CA TYR A 133 -11.49 3.43 -18.57
C TYR A 133 -11.74 1.91 -18.56
N TYR A 134 -12.36 1.39 -17.50
CA TYR A 134 -12.65 -0.05 -17.38
C TYR A 134 -13.81 -0.49 -18.27
N PHE A 135 -14.89 0.30 -18.35
CA PHE A 135 -16.06 -0.02 -19.18
C PHE A 135 -15.79 0.04 -20.69
N HIS A 136 -14.79 0.82 -21.14
CA HIS A 136 -14.48 0.92 -22.57
C HIS A 136 -13.73 -0.29 -23.13
N HIS A 137 -13.17 -1.17 -22.31
CA HIS A 137 -12.30 -2.25 -22.80
C HIS A 137 -12.84 -3.65 -22.60
N ASN A 138 -13.86 -3.89 -21.78
CA ASN A 138 -14.49 -5.21 -21.66
C ASN A 138 -15.98 -5.14 -21.24
N VAL A 139 -16.84 -5.71 -22.10
CA VAL A 139 -18.25 -6.11 -21.87
C VAL A 139 -19.35 -5.05 -22.03
N THR A 140 -20.46 -5.52 -22.60
CA THR A 140 -21.72 -4.83 -22.95
C THR A 140 -22.25 -3.89 -21.86
N PRO A 141 -22.83 -2.74 -22.25
CA PRO A 141 -23.19 -1.67 -21.32
C PRO A 141 -24.29 -2.10 -20.34
N PRO A 142 -24.23 -1.65 -19.08
CA PRO A 142 -25.33 -1.81 -18.14
C PRO A 142 -26.61 -1.13 -18.66
N ALA A 143 -27.77 -1.65 -18.25
CA ALA A 143 -29.10 -1.17 -18.67
C ALA A 143 -29.41 0.28 -18.28
N ALA A 144 -28.57 0.90 -17.45
CA ALA A 144 -28.61 2.32 -17.14
C ALA A 144 -27.27 2.95 -17.55
N PRO A 145 -27.27 4.04 -18.34
CA PRO A 145 -26.05 4.76 -18.66
C PRO A 145 -25.43 5.28 -17.34
N PRO A 146 -24.12 5.10 -17.13
CA PRO A 146 -23.45 5.72 -15.99
C PRO A 146 -23.62 7.25 -16.07
N PRO A 147 -23.65 7.95 -14.92
CA PRO A 147 -23.69 9.41 -14.91
C PRO A 147 -22.53 9.94 -15.76
N VAL A 148 -22.87 10.71 -16.79
CA VAL A 148 -21.91 11.35 -17.70
C VAL A 148 -21.14 12.39 -16.90
N TYR A 149 -19.99 12.01 -16.35
CA TYR A 149 -18.99 12.95 -15.86
C TYR A 149 -18.23 13.49 -17.06
N ASN A 150 -18.16 14.82 -17.19
CA ASN A 150 -17.46 15.50 -18.28
C ASN A 150 -16.06 14.91 -18.48
N SER A 151 -15.77 14.52 -19.71
CA SER A 151 -14.52 13.91 -20.18
C SER A 151 -13.35 14.90 -20.20
N GLN A 152 -12.97 15.42 -19.04
CA GLN A 152 -11.62 15.93 -18.84
C GLN A 152 -10.89 14.88 -18.01
N SER A 153 -10.00 14.13 -18.66
CA SER A 153 -9.05 13.22 -18.03
C SER A 153 -8.13 14.02 -17.13
N VAL A 154 -8.62 14.36 -15.95
CA VAL A 154 -7.86 15.09 -14.95
C VAL A 154 -7.19 14.05 -14.07
N HIS A 155 -5.86 14.09 -14.02
CA HIS A 155 -5.07 13.18 -13.19
C HIS A 155 -5.34 13.47 -11.71
N TYR A 156 -6.13 12.61 -11.06
CA TYR A 156 -6.66 12.89 -9.71
C TYR A 156 -5.70 12.55 -8.58
N ILE A 157 -4.70 11.69 -8.85
CA ILE A 157 -3.65 11.33 -7.89
C ILE A 157 -2.90 12.59 -7.41
N ASN A 158 -2.77 13.61 -8.28
CA ASN A 158 -2.13 14.90 -7.98
C ASN A 158 -2.89 15.79 -7.00
N ASN A 159 -4.08 15.39 -6.52
CA ASN A 159 -4.85 16.20 -5.59
C ASN A 159 -4.56 15.87 -4.12
N TYR A 160 -3.73 14.86 -3.85
CA TYR A 160 -3.43 14.39 -2.50
C TYR A 160 -1.98 14.66 -2.12
N ASP A 161 -1.75 15.33 -0.99
CA ASP A 161 -0.41 15.30 -0.36
C ASP A 161 -0.18 13.90 0.20
N LEU A 162 0.99 13.34 -0.08
CA LEU A 162 1.38 12.00 0.35
C LEU A 162 2.60 12.09 1.27
N LEU A 163 2.46 11.60 2.51
CA LEU A 163 3.60 11.26 3.34
C LEU A 163 3.68 9.75 3.44
N PHE A 164 4.85 9.17 3.25
CA PHE A 164 5.04 7.74 3.42
C PHE A 164 6.35 7.44 4.14
N GLY A 165 6.42 6.29 4.78
CA GLY A 165 7.62 5.89 5.48
C GLY A 165 7.64 4.47 5.97
N VAL A 166 8.85 4.00 6.25
CA VAL A 166 9.15 2.66 6.75
C VAL A 166 9.85 2.73 8.09
N THR A 167 9.86 1.64 8.85
CA THR A 167 10.71 1.47 10.02
C THR A 167 12.04 0.82 9.63
N ARG A 168 13.00 0.79 10.55
CA ARG A 168 14.27 0.05 10.33
C ARG A 168 14.07 -1.46 10.21
N VAL A 169 13.04 -2.01 10.87
CA VAL A 169 12.74 -3.43 10.87
C VAL A 169 11.25 -3.60 10.56
N GLU A 170 10.97 -4.14 9.38
CA GLU A 170 9.63 -4.23 8.78
C GLU A 170 9.02 -5.65 8.83
N ALA A 171 9.78 -6.63 9.35
CA ALA A 171 9.34 -8.02 9.52
C ALA A 171 9.26 -8.50 11.00
N PRO A 172 8.70 -7.72 11.96
CA PRO A 172 8.86 -8.01 13.39
C PRO A 172 8.08 -9.23 13.93
N TYR A 173 7.36 -10.01 13.12
CA TYR A 173 6.49 -11.09 13.61
C TYR A 173 6.71 -12.45 12.93
N VAL A 174 7.81 -12.63 12.19
CA VAL A 174 8.10 -13.89 11.48
C VAL A 174 8.93 -14.85 12.34
N PHE A 175 9.66 -14.32 13.34
CA PHE A 175 10.62 -15.08 14.12
C PHE A 175 10.20 -15.21 15.58
N SER A 176 10.56 -16.33 16.20
CA SER A 176 10.33 -16.56 17.62
C SER A 176 11.37 -15.86 18.49
N ALA A 177 11.02 -15.60 19.76
CA ALA A 177 11.97 -15.05 20.74
C ALA A 177 13.24 -15.90 20.93
N HIS A 178 13.20 -17.19 20.59
CA HIS A 178 14.39 -18.04 20.58
C HIS A 178 15.32 -17.68 19.41
N GLU A 179 14.76 -17.52 18.21
CA GLU A 179 15.53 -17.16 17.01
C GLU A 179 16.11 -15.76 17.14
N GLU A 180 15.37 -14.80 17.70
CA GLU A 180 15.89 -13.45 17.95
C GLU A 180 17.13 -13.45 18.86
N ARG A 181 17.26 -14.43 19.76
CA ARG A 181 18.40 -14.54 20.68
C ARG A 181 19.54 -15.37 20.14
N HIS A 182 19.23 -16.43 19.40
CA HIS A 182 20.22 -17.44 18.99
C HIS A 182 20.54 -17.41 17.49
N GLY A 183 19.81 -16.62 16.71
CA GLY A 183 19.91 -16.55 15.26
C GLY A 183 19.06 -17.61 14.55
N LEU A 184 19.26 -17.71 13.24
CA LEU A 184 18.50 -18.55 12.33
C LEU A 184 19.37 -19.64 11.70
N ASP A 185 18.87 -20.88 11.69
CA ASP A 185 19.56 -21.99 11.02
C ASP A 185 19.45 -21.87 9.48
N PRO A 186 20.51 -22.20 8.71
CA PRO A 186 20.49 -22.10 7.25
C PRO A 186 19.33 -22.85 6.57
N PRO A 187 18.97 -24.10 6.97
CA PRO A 187 17.82 -24.79 6.36
C PRO A 187 16.49 -24.10 6.64
N LYS A 188 16.37 -23.42 7.79
CA LYS A 188 15.15 -22.69 8.15
C LYS A 188 15.04 -21.40 7.35
N ARG A 189 16.13 -20.63 7.24
CA ARG A 189 16.26 -19.49 6.32
C ARG A 189 15.81 -19.86 4.91
N ASP A 190 16.41 -20.91 4.35
CA ASP A 190 16.11 -21.33 2.97
C ASP A 190 14.64 -21.68 2.79
N ARG A 191 14.00 -22.31 3.79
CA ARG A 191 12.56 -22.60 3.76
C ARG A 191 11.73 -21.32 3.76
N ILE A 192 12.05 -20.37 4.63
CA ILE A 192 11.35 -19.07 4.73
C ILE A 192 11.40 -18.34 3.39
N LEU A 193 12.61 -18.21 2.81
CA LEU A 193 12.84 -17.51 1.56
C LEU A 193 12.24 -18.24 0.35
N ARG A 194 12.28 -19.57 0.31
CA ARG A 194 11.60 -20.34 -0.74
C ARG A 194 10.08 -20.17 -0.68
N THR A 195 9.50 -20.14 0.52
CA THR A 195 8.06 -19.87 0.68
C THR A 195 7.71 -18.46 0.21
N LEU A 196 8.53 -17.46 0.56
CA LEU A 196 8.37 -16.09 0.09
C LEU A 196 8.37 -16.04 -1.45
N VAL A 197 9.41 -16.58 -2.08
CA VAL A 197 9.56 -16.53 -3.53
C VAL A 197 8.44 -17.28 -4.25
N ARG A 198 8.06 -18.46 -3.75
CA ARG A 198 6.98 -19.27 -4.35
C ARG A 198 5.63 -18.56 -4.29
N ASN A 199 5.35 -17.85 -3.20
CA ASN A 199 4.06 -17.19 -3.00
C ASN A 199 3.99 -15.84 -3.72
N LEU A 200 5.12 -15.15 -3.92
CA LEU A 200 5.16 -13.83 -4.54
C LEU A 200 5.40 -13.86 -6.06
N PHE A 201 6.06 -14.89 -6.59
CA PHE A 201 6.50 -14.93 -7.99
C PHE A 201 6.10 -16.22 -8.70
N ASP A 202 5.48 -16.09 -9.87
CA ASP A 202 5.04 -17.23 -10.70
C ASP A 202 6.18 -17.84 -11.53
N PHE A 203 7.19 -17.04 -11.90
CA PHE A 203 8.24 -17.42 -12.85
C PHE A 203 9.65 -17.25 -12.28
N GLN A 204 10.60 -18.04 -12.79
CA GLN A 204 12.04 -17.96 -12.46
C GLN A 204 12.38 -18.03 -10.96
N GLN A 205 11.55 -18.73 -10.17
CA GLN A 205 11.67 -18.80 -8.71
C GLN A 205 13.09 -19.19 -8.23
N GLN A 206 13.74 -20.15 -8.89
CA GLN A 206 15.09 -20.57 -8.50
C GLN A 206 16.14 -19.47 -8.74
N SER A 207 16.06 -18.74 -9.86
CA SER A 207 16.97 -17.63 -10.14
C SER A 207 16.75 -16.49 -9.15
N ILE A 208 15.49 -16.14 -8.87
CA ILE A 208 15.14 -15.09 -7.90
C ILE A 208 15.68 -15.45 -6.51
N PHE A 209 15.47 -16.69 -6.06
CA PHE A 209 16.00 -17.16 -4.78
C PHE A 209 17.53 -17.01 -4.69
N LEU A 210 18.25 -17.42 -5.73
CA LEU A 210 19.72 -17.28 -5.75
C LEU A 210 20.17 -15.82 -5.79
N THR A 211 19.46 -14.95 -6.52
CA THR A 211 19.73 -13.51 -6.53
C THR A 211 19.53 -12.88 -5.16
N LEU A 212 18.44 -13.21 -4.46
CA LEU A 212 18.18 -12.71 -3.10
C LEU A 212 19.30 -13.14 -2.14
N MET A 213 19.68 -14.42 -2.19
CA MET A 213 20.79 -14.92 -1.37
C MET A 213 22.10 -14.18 -1.68
N ASN A 214 22.39 -13.91 -2.95
CA ASN A 214 23.61 -13.21 -3.36
C ASN A 214 23.62 -11.75 -2.91
N GLU A 215 22.51 -11.04 -3.05
CA GLU A 215 22.39 -9.61 -2.75
C GLU A 215 22.53 -9.31 -1.25
N TYR A 216 21.91 -10.12 -0.39
CA TYR A 216 21.87 -9.91 1.06
C TYR A 216 22.99 -10.65 1.81
N THR A 217 23.96 -11.22 1.09
CA THR A 217 25.17 -11.80 1.70
C THR A 217 26.23 -10.73 1.89
N ASP A 218 26.71 -10.54 3.12
CA ASP A 218 27.89 -9.71 3.38
C ASP A 218 29.17 -10.43 2.93
N TRP A 219 29.60 -10.14 1.70
CA TRP A 219 30.81 -10.70 1.10
C TRP A 219 32.11 -10.34 1.85
N ASN A 220 32.09 -9.33 2.72
CA ASN A 220 33.24 -9.01 3.57
C ASN A 220 33.38 -9.98 4.77
N ARG A 221 32.31 -10.70 5.11
CA ARG A 221 32.24 -11.64 6.24
C ARG A 221 31.52 -12.93 5.82
N PRO A 222 32.20 -13.82 5.08
CA PRO A 222 31.56 -15.01 4.49
C PRO A 222 31.20 -16.09 5.52
N VAL A 223 31.61 -15.95 6.78
CA VAL A 223 31.21 -16.89 7.83
C VAL A 223 29.74 -16.63 8.16
N GLU A 224 28.89 -17.59 7.79
CA GLU A 224 27.46 -17.58 8.10
C GLU A 224 27.23 -17.75 9.61
N HIS A 225 27.27 -16.66 10.36
CA HIS A 225 26.82 -16.66 11.75
C HIS A 225 25.28 -16.67 11.79
N PRO A 226 24.63 -17.48 12.67
CA PRO A 226 23.17 -17.56 12.73
C PRO A 226 22.47 -16.21 12.90
N ILE A 227 23.06 -15.27 13.64
CA ILE A 227 22.52 -13.91 13.79
C ILE A 227 22.55 -13.14 12.47
N ASN A 228 23.65 -13.21 11.71
CA ASN A 228 23.74 -12.56 10.40
C ASN A 228 22.73 -13.16 9.40
N LEU A 229 22.45 -14.46 9.53
CA LEU A 229 21.42 -15.11 8.74
C LEU A 229 20.02 -14.64 9.11
N LEU A 230 19.76 -14.46 10.40
CA LEU A 230 18.51 -13.86 10.85
C LEU A 230 18.36 -12.44 10.29
N ASP A 231 19.36 -11.59 10.50
CA ASP A 231 19.34 -10.19 10.08
C ASP A 231 19.11 -10.05 8.57
N SER A 232 19.88 -10.78 7.75
CA SER A 232 19.68 -10.76 6.29
C SER A 232 18.31 -11.30 5.87
N THR A 233 17.75 -12.29 6.57
CA THR A 233 16.39 -12.79 6.29
C THR A 233 15.33 -11.76 6.65
N VAL A 234 15.50 -11.05 7.77
CA VAL A 234 14.63 -9.95 8.20
C VAL A 234 14.62 -8.84 7.15
N ASP A 235 15.79 -8.47 6.65
CA ASP A 235 15.94 -7.45 5.62
C ASP A 235 15.26 -7.86 4.31
N ILE A 236 15.51 -9.09 3.81
CA ILE A 236 14.84 -9.60 2.61
C ILE A 236 13.31 -9.56 2.74
N LEU A 237 12.77 -10.00 3.89
CA LEU A 237 11.33 -10.02 4.12
C LEU A 237 10.75 -8.61 4.22
N GLY A 238 11.42 -7.71 4.94
CA GLY A 238 11.02 -6.31 5.06
C GLY A 238 10.99 -5.62 3.70
N ASP A 239 12.04 -5.82 2.91
CA ASP A 239 12.16 -5.21 1.59
C ASP A 239 11.12 -5.74 0.61
N ALA A 240 10.95 -7.06 0.55
CA ALA A 240 10.01 -7.69 -0.38
C ALA A 240 8.55 -7.39 -0.04
N LEU A 241 8.19 -7.32 1.25
CA LEU A 241 6.79 -7.22 1.67
C LEU A 241 6.32 -5.80 1.95
N ARG A 242 7.24 -4.86 2.23
CA ARG A 242 6.92 -3.51 2.71
C ARG A 242 7.69 -2.46 1.93
N VAL A 243 9.02 -2.43 2.08
CA VAL A 243 9.85 -1.29 1.65
C VAL A 243 9.75 -1.08 0.13
N SER A 244 10.05 -2.09 -0.68
CA SER A 244 10.04 -1.97 -2.14
C SER A 244 8.71 -1.44 -2.68
N SER A 245 7.59 -2.04 -2.25
CA SER A 245 6.24 -1.64 -2.66
C SER A 245 5.84 -0.23 -2.23
N LEU A 246 6.35 0.23 -1.08
CA LEU A 246 6.05 1.57 -0.56
C LEU A 246 6.89 2.63 -1.24
N ILE A 247 8.18 2.37 -1.48
CA ILE A 247 9.05 3.25 -2.27
C ILE A 247 8.51 3.36 -3.70
N GLU A 248 8.15 2.25 -4.35
CA GLU A 248 7.55 2.26 -5.70
C GLU A 248 6.27 3.11 -5.74
N SER A 249 5.43 3.00 -4.70
CA SER A 249 4.23 3.83 -4.58
C SER A 249 4.55 5.32 -4.53
N GLY A 250 5.55 5.71 -3.73
CA GLY A 250 6.02 7.08 -3.64
C GLY A 250 6.60 7.60 -4.96
N ASP A 251 7.42 6.79 -5.61
CA ASP A 251 8.01 7.12 -6.92
C ASP A 251 6.93 7.35 -7.98
N LEU A 252 5.95 6.45 -8.08
CA LEU A 252 4.85 6.60 -9.02
C LEU A 252 4.00 7.85 -8.72
N HIS A 253 3.73 8.14 -7.44
CA HIS A 253 3.02 9.37 -7.03
C HIS A 253 3.81 10.63 -7.41
N SER A 254 5.13 10.63 -7.22
CA SER A 254 6.00 11.78 -7.52
C SER A 254 6.09 12.14 -9.01
N LYS A 255 5.99 11.14 -9.89
CA LYS A 255 6.02 11.33 -11.35
C LYS A 255 4.87 12.22 -11.81
N TRP A 256 3.68 12.04 -11.24
CA TRP A 256 2.50 12.80 -11.62
C TRP A 256 2.53 14.23 -11.10
N ILE A 257 3.12 14.47 -9.93
CA ILE A 257 3.38 15.82 -9.41
C ILE A 257 4.32 16.58 -10.37
N SER A 258 5.39 15.93 -10.82
CA SER A 258 6.40 16.57 -11.67
C SER A 258 5.88 16.92 -13.07
N SER A 259 4.97 16.11 -13.63
CA SER A 259 4.42 16.30 -14.98
C SER A 259 3.64 17.62 -15.18
N GLN A 260 3.20 18.28 -14.11
CA GLN A 260 2.51 19.58 -14.17
C GLN A 260 3.48 20.77 -14.36
N THR A 261 4.71 20.67 -13.85
CA THR A 261 5.69 21.77 -13.91
C THR A 261 6.23 22.05 -15.32
N THR A 262 6.14 21.09 -16.25
CA THR A 262 6.62 21.22 -17.64
C THR A 262 5.76 22.12 -18.54
N SER A 263 4.66 22.69 -18.04
CA SER A 263 3.79 23.60 -18.82
C SER A 263 4.12 25.10 -18.69
N THR A 264 5.17 25.48 -17.95
CA THR A 264 5.65 26.87 -17.87
C THR A 264 7.16 26.97 -18.14
N PRO A 265 7.63 27.80 -19.09
CA PRO A 265 9.06 27.96 -19.30
C PRO A 265 9.69 28.91 -18.27
N LEU A 266 10.87 28.49 -17.78
CA LEU A 266 11.94 29.27 -17.13
C LEU A 266 11.76 29.72 -15.67
N ARG A 267 12.43 29.00 -14.76
CA ARG A 267 13.58 29.54 -14.01
C ARG A 267 14.43 28.41 -13.44
N SER A 268 15.74 28.50 -13.64
CA SER A 268 16.76 27.59 -13.09
C SER A 268 16.64 27.44 -11.57
N PRO A 269 16.65 26.23 -11.01
CA PRO A 269 16.95 26.03 -9.61
C PRO A 269 18.45 25.75 -9.47
N ASP A 270 19.21 26.76 -9.04
CA ASP A 270 20.42 26.53 -8.27
C ASP A 270 19.99 25.91 -6.94
N HIS A 271 19.96 24.58 -6.83
CA HIS A 271 20.28 23.86 -5.60
C HIS A 271 20.46 22.35 -5.90
N PRO A 272 21.45 21.68 -5.28
CA PRO A 272 21.94 20.39 -5.75
C PRO A 272 21.07 19.22 -5.30
N LEU A 273 21.02 18.21 -6.17
CA LEU A 273 20.58 16.84 -5.90
C LEU A 273 21.26 16.33 -4.62
N ILE A 274 20.47 15.96 -3.61
CA ILE A 274 21.00 15.46 -2.33
C ILE A 274 21.45 14.01 -2.53
N GLN A 275 22.76 13.86 -2.70
CA GLN A 275 23.51 12.65 -2.38
C GLN A 275 23.39 12.32 -0.90
N SER A 276 23.38 11.02 -0.60
CA SER A 276 23.45 10.41 0.72
C SER A 276 24.45 11.08 1.67
N SER A 277 23.99 11.60 2.81
CA SER A 277 24.79 11.64 4.05
C SER A 277 23.95 11.98 5.28
N GLN A 278 23.99 11.04 6.24
CA GLN A 278 23.79 11.05 7.71
C GLN A 278 22.84 12.05 8.44
N PRO A 279 22.21 11.62 9.56
CA PRO A 279 21.14 12.35 10.23
C PRO A 279 21.66 13.47 11.14
N TYR A 280 21.12 14.68 10.97
CA TYR A 280 21.32 15.80 11.89
C TYR A 280 20.18 15.87 12.91
N VAL A 281 20.52 15.79 14.19
CA VAL A 281 19.63 15.96 15.34
C VAL A 281 19.47 17.45 15.63
N SER A 282 18.25 17.94 15.84
CA SER A 282 18.05 19.22 16.55
C SER A 282 16.78 19.20 17.42
N ALA A 283 16.98 19.63 18.67
CA ALA A 283 15.96 19.92 19.66
C ALA A 283 15.63 21.45 19.65
N PRO A 284 14.57 21.92 20.33
CA PRO A 284 13.74 23.01 19.84
C PRO A 284 14.11 24.40 20.38
N GLY A 285 13.82 25.43 19.60
CA GLY A 285 13.77 26.80 20.09
C GLY A 285 13.39 27.82 19.01
N GLY A 286 12.44 28.70 19.33
CA GLY A 286 12.29 30.00 18.68
C GLY A 286 10.97 30.23 17.95
N ALA A 287 10.02 30.88 18.64
CA ALA A 287 8.86 31.51 18.04
C ALA A 287 9.28 32.63 17.06
N GLY A 288 8.63 32.66 15.90
CA GLY A 288 8.75 33.73 14.91
C GLY A 288 7.46 33.83 14.11
N SER A 289 6.74 34.92 14.31
CA SER A 289 5.47 35.28 13.68
C SER A 289 5.70 35.95 12.32
N GLU A 290 5.17 35.37 11.26
CA GLU A 290 4.84 36.00 9.97
C GLU A 290 3.62 35.23 9.42
N GLY A 291 2.56 35.78 8.86
CA GLY A 291 2.22 37.11 8.36
C GLY A 291 0.99 36.85 7.47
N MET A 292 -0.10 37.56 7.75
CA MET A 292 -1.42 37.40 7.13
C MET A 292 -1.35 37.66 5.61
N GLY A 293 -1.90 36.76 4.77
CA GLY A 293 -1.95 36.98 3.33
C GLY A 293 -2.85 36.03 2.54
N GLY A 294 -4.02 36.54 2.14
CA GLY A 294 -4.63 36.23 0.85
C GLY A 294 -5.65 35.09 0.79
N ALA A 295 -6.94 35.46 0.75
CA ALA A 295 -8.02 34.61 0.27
C ALA A 295 -7.80 34.25 -1.21
N GLY A 296 -7.62 32.96 -1.52
CA GLY A 296 -7.56 32.44 -2.89
C GLY A 296 -8.93 31.95 -3.35
N GLY A 297 -9.43 32.51 -4.46
CA GLY A 297 -10.68 32.11 -5.12
C GLY A 297 -10.63 30.69 -5.72
N PRO A 298 -11.76 30.18 -6.23
CA PRO A 298 -11.88 28.82 -6.74
C PRO A 298 -11.18 28.72 -8.10
N GLY A 299 -9.98 28.13 -8.13
CA GLY A 299 -9.24 27.94 -9.37
C GLY A 299 -7.72 27.83 -9.26
N THR A 300 -7.14 27.86 -8.05
CA THR A 300 -5.71 27.57 -7.88
C THR A 300 -5.50 26.06 -7.80
N THR A 301 -4.91 25.48 -8.85
CA THR A 301 -4.38 24.12 -8.82
C THR A 301 -3.29 24.06 -7.76
N ARG A 302 -3.57 23.38 -6.64
CA ARG A 302 -2.60 23.17 -5.58
C ARG A 302 -1.68 22.04 -6.00
N ASP A 303 -0.38 22.32 -6.07
CA ASP A 303 0.64 21.30 -6.29
C ASP A 303 0.64 20.33 -5.08
N ALA A 304 0.32 19.05 -5.33
CA ALA A 304 0.47 18.02 -4.31
C ALA A 304 1.93 17.88 -3.88
N ARG A 305 2.13 17.61 -2.60
CA ARG A 305 3.47 17.44 -2.01
C ARG A 305 3.70 15.99 -1.61
N ILE A 306 4.95 15.56 -1.70
CA ILE A 306 5.37 14.22 -1.33
C ILE A 306 6.50 14.26 -0.30
N TYR A 307 6.41 13.42 0.73
CA TYR A 307 7.38 13.34 1.82
C TYR A 307 7.73 11.87 2.12
N PHE A 308 9.02 11.60 2.31
CA PHE A 308 9.52 10.30 2.76
C PHE A 308 10.10 10.42 4.18
N TYR A 309 9.79 9.45 5.05
CA TYR A 309 10.31 9.39 6.41
C TYR A 309 10.74 7.98 6.80
N VAL A 310 11.80 7.86 7.61
CA VAL A 310 12.14 6.60 8.28
C VAL A 310 11.74 6.72 9.74
N PHE A 311 10.68 6.00 10.13
CA PHE A 311 10.14 6.05 11.48
C PHE A 311 11.09 5.34 12.45
N ALA A 312 11.49 6.05 13.51
CA ALA A 312 12.18 5.44 14.63
C ALA A 312 11.16 4.80 15.57
N TYR A 313 11.23 3.48 15.74
CA TYR A 313 10.50 2.80 16.82
C TYR A 313 11.32 2.99 18.11
N GLN A 314 10.77 3.71 19.09
CA GLN A 314 11.26 3.64 20.46
C GLN A 314 10.51 2.48 21.13
N VAL A 315 11.24 1.40 21.43
CA VAL A 315 10.76 0.29 22.27
C VAL A 315 11.02 0.64 23.73
#